data_AF-A0A1V2PLV0-F1
#
_entry.id   AF-A0A1V2PLV0-F1
#
_cell.length_a   1.000
_cell.length_b   1.000
_cell.length_c   1.000
_cell.angle_alpha   90.00
_cell.angle_beta   90.00
_cell.angle_gamma   90.00
#
_symmetry.space_group_name_H-M   'P 1'
#
loop_
_entity.id
_entity.type
_entity.pdbx_description
1 polymer ?
#
loop_
_entity_poly.entity_id
_entity_poly.type
_entity_poly.pdbx_seq_one_letter_code
_entity_poly.pdbx_strand_id
1 'polypeptide(L)'
;MWWYVVLVLLVGLERVAELVVSLRNAAWSFAQGGVESGKGHYPFMVVLHTGLLAGCLVEAIVADRPFVPALGWTMLAVVLLAQGLRWWCISVLGRQWNTRVIVVPGLSLVAGGPYRWIRHPNYVAVVLEGIALPLVHTAWVTAIVFTALNLPLLAVRIRTEETALDTALTK
;
A
#
# COMPACT_ATOMS: atom_id res chain seq x y z
N MET A 1 11.81 19.16 11.07
CA MET A 1 11.94 17.76 11.52
C MET A 1 10.73 17.25 12.31
N TRP A 2 10.32 17.85 13.44
CA TRP A 2 9.22 17.32 14.27
C TRP A 2 7.91 17.05 13.53
N TRP A 3 7.49 17.97 12.65
CA TRP A 3 6.28 17.78 11.84
C TRP A 3 6.39 16.59 10.87
N TYR A 4 7.58 16.29 10.37
CA TYR A 4 7.82 15.16 9.49
C TYR A 4 7.77 13.84 10.26
N VAL A 5 8.29 13.81 11.49
CA VAL A 5 8.11 12.68 12.40
C VAL A 5 6.62 12.43 12.65
N VAL A 6 5.85 13.48 12.92
CA VAL A 6 4.40 13.39 13.09
C VAL A 6 3.73 12.84 11.82
N LEU A 7 4.11 13.32 10.63
CA LEU A 7 3.60 12.78 9.36
C LEU A 7 3.86 11.28 9.23
N VAL A 8 5.09 10.82 9.46
CA VAL A 8 5.45 9.39 9.35
C VAL A 8 4.69 8.55 10.38
N LEU A 9 4.50 9.07 11.60
CA LEU A 9 3.70 8.40 12.63
C LEU A 9 2.22 8.32 12.25
N LEU A 10 1.65 9.38 11.67
CA LEU A 10 0.28 9.37 11.17
C LEU A 10 0.10 8.33 10.06
N VAL A 11 1.03 8.26 9.11
CA VAL A 11 1.03 7.20 8.09
C VAL A 11 1.16 5.82 8.76
N GLY A 12 2.02 5.68 9.76
CA GLY A 12 2.12 4.43 10.54
C GLY A 12 0.81 4.02 11.22
N LEU A 13 0.10 4.96 11.84
CA LEU A 13 -1.22 4.72 12.43
C LEU A 13 -2.26 4.33 11.37
N GLU A 14 -2.20 4.93 10.19
CA GLU A 14 -3.04 4.56 9.06
C GLU A 14 -2.78 3.13 8.58
N ARG A 15 -1.50 2.69 8.52
CA ARG A 15 -1.15 1.28 8.21
C ARG A 15 -1.80 0.32 9.22
N VAL A 16 -1.84 0.70 10.49
CA VAL A 16 -2.51 -0.10 11.54
C VAL A 16 -4.02 -0.12 11.33
N ALA A 17 -4.64 1.02 11.02
CA ALA A 17 -6.07 1.07 10.71
C ALA A 17 -6.42 0.20 9.50
N GLU A 18 -5.62 0.25 8.44
CA GLU A 18 -5.72 -0.62 7.27
C GLU A 18 -5.61 -2.10 7.64
N LEU A 19 -4.66 -2.47 8.52
CA LEU A 19 -4.54 -3.86 8.97
C LEU A 19 -5.79 -4.30 9.74
N VAL A 20 -6.35 -3.45 10.60
CA VAL A 20 -7.59 -3.76 11.34
C VAL A 20 -8.77 -3.97 10.37
N VAL A 21 -8.93 -3.09 9.37
CA VAL A 21 -9.95 -3.25 8.32
C VAL A 21 -9.71 -4.55 7.55
N SER A 22 -8.46 -4.84 7.19
CA SER A 22 -8.07 -6.04 6.47
C SER A 22 -8.36 -7.32 7.24
N LEU A 23 -8.17 -7.33 8.57
CA LEU A 23 -8.47 -8.48 9.41
C LEU A 23 -9.98 -8.73 9.50
N ARG A 24 -10.78 -7.66 9.66
CA ARG A 24 -12.26 -7.75 9.65
C ARG A 24 -12.78 -8.28 8.32
N ASN A 25 -12.26 -7.74 7.22
CA ASN A 25 -12.63 -8.19 5.89
C ASN A 25 -12.14 -9.62 5.61
N ALA A 26 -10.96 -10.00 6.10
CA ALA A 26 -10.46 -11.38 5.95
C ALA A 26 -11.39 -12.38 6.62
N ALA A 27 -11.82 -12.10 7.86
CA ALA A 27 -12.76 -12.94 8.58
C ALA A 27 -14.09 -13.08 7.82
N TRP A 28 -14.61 -11.98 7.27
CA TRP A 28 -15.80 -12.02 6.42
C TRP A 28 -15.57 -12.85 5.15
N SER A 29 -14.47 -12.62 4.42
CA SER A 29 -14.17 -13.36 3.18
C SER A 29 -14.00 -14.85 3.41
N PHE A 30 -13.32 -15.27 4.49
CA PHE A 30 -13.20 -16.69 4.83
C PHE A 30 -14.54 -17.32 5.21
N ALA A 31 -15.41 -16.58 5.91
CA ALA A 31 -16.77 -17.04 6.21
C ALA A 31 -17.64 -17.20 4.94
N GLN A 32 -17.26 -16.58 3.83
CA GLN A 32 -17.91 -16.75 2.52
C GLN A 32 -17.20 -17.79 1.63
N GLY A 33 -16.27 -18.58 2.17
CA GLY A 33 -15.51 -19.58 1.40
C GLY A 33 -14.31 -19.02 0.65
N GLY A 34 -13.81 -17.85 1.05
CA GLY A 34 -12.65 -17.21 0.45
C GLY A 34 -11.39 -18.07 0.51
N VAL A 35 -10.65 -18.12 -0.59
CA VAL A 35 -9.38 -18.85 -0.71
C VAL A 35 -8.23 -17.85 -0.71
N GLU A 36 -7.30 -18.03 0.23
CA GLU A 36 -6.11 -17.19 0.32
C GLU A 36 -5.00 -17.71 -0.60
N SER A 37 -4.48 -16.83 -1.45
CA SER A 37 -3.37 -17.08 -2.36
C SER A 37 -2.16 -16.20 -1.98
N GLY A 38 -0.94 -16.61 -2.35
CA GLY A 38 0.24 -15.74 -2.20
C GLY A 38 0.77 -15.52 -0.78
N LYS A 39 0.46 -16.42 0.18
CA LYS A 39 0.89 -16.30 1.59
C LYS A 39 2.40 -16.04 1.76
N GLY A 40 3.22 -16.62 0.88
CA GLY A 40 4.68 -16.55 0.96
C GLY A 40 5.26 -15.13 0.81
N HIS A 41 4.63 -14.25 0.03
CA HIS A 41 5.15 -12.90 -0.21
C HIS A 41 4.60 -11.85 0.78
N TYR A 42 3.59 -12.20 1.59
CA TYR A 42 2.94 -11.25 2.52
C TYR A 42 3.88 -10.75 3.64
N PRO A 43 4.65 -11.61 4.34
CA PRO A 43 5.59 -11.14 5.36
C PRO A 43 6.63 -10.17 4.80
N PHE A 44 7.13 -10.40 3.58
CA PHE A 44 8.07 -9.51 2.91
C PHE A 44 7.47 -8.12 2.67
N MET A 45 6.18 -8.04 2.33
CA MET A 45 5.50 -6.74 2.20
C MET A 45 5.42 -6.01 3.53
N VAL A 46 5.06 -6.72 4.61
CA VAL A 46 4.99 -6.12 5.95
C VAL A 46 6.35 -5.59 6.38
N VAL A 47 7.41 -6.39 6.22
CA VAL A 47 8.79 -5.98 6.54
C VAL A 47 9.21 -4.79 5.69
N LEU A 48 8.95 -4.81 4.39
CA LEU A 48 9.35 -3.74 3.49
C LEU A 48 8.67 -2.40 3.81
N HIS A 49 7.35 -2.40 4.10
CA HIS A 49 6.61 -1.19 4.43
C HIS A 49 6.91 -0.69 5.84
N THR A 50 7.19 -1.59 6.79
CA THR A 50 7.69 -1.20 8.11
C THR A 50 9.09 -0.59 8.00
N GLY A 51 9.94 -1.20 7.17
CA GLY A 51 11.28 -0.72 6.84
C GLY A 51 11.26 0.64 6.14
N LEU A 52 10.26 0.92 5.30
CA LEU A 52 10.05 2.25 4.72
C LEU A 52 9.85 3.31 5.81
N LEU A 53 8.91 3.09 6.74
CA LEU A 53 8.62 4.05 7.81
C LEU A 53 9.83 4.26 8.72
N ALA A 54 10.49 3.16 9.11
CA ALA A 54 11.71 3.23 9.90
C ALA A 54 12.83 3.96 9.14
N GLY A 55 13.04 3.63 7.87
CA GLY A 55 14.04 4.25 6.99
C GLY A 55 13.81 5.75 6.82
N CYS A 56 12.55 6.17 6.65
CA CYS A 56 12.18 7.59 6.59
C CYS A 56 12.66 8.37 7.81
N LEU A 57 12.49 7.83 9.02
CA LEU A 57 12.92 8.47 10.26
C LEU A 57 14.42 8.37 10.44
N VAL A 58 14.99 7.17 10.27
CA VAL A 58 16.43 6.91 10.48
C VAL A 58 17.27 7.73 9.52
N GLU A 59 16.97 7.70 8.22
CA GLU A 59 17.74 8.47 7.24
C GLU A 59 17.60 9.97 7.47
N ALA A 60 16.38 10.47 7.71
CA ALA A 60 16.17 11.90 7.91
C ALA A 60 16.89 12.44 9.15
N ILE A 61 16.91 11.67 10.25
CA ILE A 61 17.52 12.07 11.51
C ILE A 61 19.03 11.84 11.50
N VAL A 62 19.50 10.65 11.10
CA VAL A 62 20.92 10.27 11.20
C VAL A 62 21.76 10.94 10.12
N ALA A 63 21.24 11.06 8.90
CA ALA A 63 21.96 11.72 7.80
C ALA A 63 21.65 13.22 7.70
N ASP A 64 20.99 13.79 8.72
CA ASP A 64 20.58 15.20 8.81
C ASP A 64 20.03 15.75 7.49
N ARG A 65 19.10 15.00 6.88
CA ARG A 65 18.64 15.30 5.52
C ARG A 65 17.95 16.67 5.50
N PRO A 66 18.27 17.57 4.57
CA PRO A 66 17.65 18.90 4.54
C PRO A 66 16.20 18.81 4.06
N PHE A 67 15.36 19.70 4.59
CA PHE A 67 14.05 19.95 4.02
C PHE A 67 14.18 20.98 2.90
N VAL A 68 13.92 20.56 1.66
CA VAL A 68 13.88 21.45 0.49
C VAL A 68 12.42 21.78 0.18
N PRO A 69 11.93 23.01 0.44
CA PRO A 69 10.50 23.32 0.42
C PRO A 69 9.78 22.94 -0.88
N ALA A 70 10.37 23.25 -2.04
CA ALA A 70 9.75 22.94 -3.32
C ALA A 70 9.52 21.43 -3.51
N LEU A 71 10.52 20.61 -3.18
CA LEU A 71 10.39 19.15 -3.24
C LEU A 71 9.47 18.65 -2.13
N GLY A 72 9.70 19.08 -0.90
CA GLY A 72 9.03 18.56 0.29
C GLY A 72 7.52 18.80 0.27
N TRP A 73 7.07 20.00 -0.10
CA TRP A 73 5.64 20.30 -0.22
C TRP A 73 4.99 19.58 -1.40
N THR A 74 5.69 19.46 -2.53
CA THR A 74 5.22 18.69 -3.68
C THR A 74 5.04 17.22 -3.31
N MET A 75 6.03 16.62 -2.64
CA MET A 75 5.97 15.23 -2.21
C MET A 75 4.92 15.01 -1.12
N LEU A 76 4.72 15.99 -0.22
CA LEU A 76 3.63 15.92 0.76
C LEU A 76 2.27 15.87 0.06
N ALA A 77 2.06 16.72 -0.96
CA ALA A 77 0.83 16.68 -1.74
C ALA A 77 0.63 15.31 -2.41
N VAL A 78 1.69 14.72 -2.96
CA VAL A 78 1.66 13.36 -3.53
C VAL A 78 1.30 12.31 -2.47
N VAL A 79 1.86 12.38 -1.26
CA VAL A 79 1.50 11.48 -0.14
C VAL A 79 0.02 11.59 0.17
N LEU A 80 -0.50 12.82 0.33
CA LEU A 80 -1.92 13.03 0.64
C LEU A 80 -2.85 12.51 -0.48
N LEU A 81 -2.48 12.71 -1.74
CA LEU A 81 -3.20 12.16 -2.88
C LEU A 81 -3.15 10.62 -2.91
N ALA A 82 -2.01 10.03 -2.57
CA ALA A 82 -1.86 8.58 -2.46
C ALA A 82 -2.78 8.01 -1.36
N GLN A 83 -2.86 8.66 -0.18
CA GLN A 83 -3.78 8.23 0.88
C GLN A 83 -5.24 8.39 0.46
N GLY A 84 -5.59 9.51 -0.17
CA GLY A 84 -6.93 9.73 -0.70
C GLY A 84 -7.33 8.65 -1.71
N LEU A 85 -6.43 8.32 -2.64
CA LEU A 85 -6.66 7.24 -3.61
C LEU A 85 -6.82 5.88 -2.92
N ARG A 86 -5.99 5.59 -1.91
CA ARG A 86 -6.04 4.33 -1.16
C ARG A 86 -7.36 4.15 -0.44
N TRP A 87 -7.80 5.14 0.32
CA TRP A 87 -9.09 5.09 1.03
C TRP A 87 -10.27 5.07 0.07
N TRP A 88 -10.15 5.73 -1.08
CA TRP A 88 -11.16 5.58 -2.14
C TRP A 88 -11.23 4.13 -2.62
N CYS A 89 -10.10 3.45 -2.86
CA CYS A 89 -10.08 2.03 -3.20
C CYS A 89 -10.70 1.15 -2.11
N ILE A 90 -10.33 1.37 -0.84
CA ILE A 90 -10.88 0.65 0.32
C ILE A 90 -12.40 0.82 0.39
N SER A 91 -12.89 2.05 0.22
CA SER A 91 -14.33 2.34 0.29
C SER A 91 -15.12 1.67 -0.84
N VAL A 92 -14.55 1.62 -2.05
CA VAL A 92 -15.20 1.07 -3.24
C VAL A 92 -15.21 -0.46 -3.22
N LEU A 93 -14.12 -1.10 -2.81
CA LEU A 93 -14.07 -2.55 -2.63
C LEU A 93 -14.85 -3.02 -1.39
N GLY A 94 -14.99 -2.17 -0.37
CA GLY A 94 -15.70 -2.47 0.85
C GLY A 94 -15.15 -3.73 1.53
N ARG A 95 -16.00 -4.76 1.66
CA ARG A 95 -15.64 -6.03 2.31
C ARG A 95 -14.69 -6.91 1.49
N GLN A 96 -14.60 -6.68 0.18
CA GLN A 96 -13.67 -7.41 -0.68
C GLN A 96 -12.23 -6.91 -0.55
N TRP A 97 -12.01 -5.73 0.05
CA TRP A 97 -10.66 -5.20 0.22
C TRP A 97 -9.88 -5.99 1.28
N ASN A 98 -8.67 -6.40 0.94
CA ASN A 98 -7.78 -7.06 1.88
C ASN A 98 -6.31 -6.79 1.56
N THR A 99 -5.48 -6.72 2.60
CA THR A 99 -4.01 -6.65 2.43
C THR A 99 -3.43 -7.99 1.98
N ARG A 100 -4.12 -9.11 2.25
CA ARG A 100 -3.80 -10.46 1.74
C ARG A 100 -4.60 -10.72 0.47
N VAL A 101 -4.10 -11.59 -0.41
CA VAL A 101 -4.85 -11.96 -1.62
C VAL A 101 -5.87 -13.04 -1.24
N ILE A 102 -7.11 -12.63 -0.97
CA ILE A 102 -8.22 -13.54 -0.64
C ILE A 102 -9.31 -13.35 -1.69
N VAL A 103 -9.60 -14.42 -2.43
CA VAL A 103 -10.64 -14.40 -3.47
C VAL A 103 -11.82 -15.24 -3.01
N VAL A 104 -13.01 -14.66 -3.03
CA VAL A 104 -14.26 -15.35 -2.70
C VAL A 104 -14.90 -15.82 -4.01
N PRO A 105 -15.05 -17.14 -4.24
CA PRO A 105 -15.67 -17.66 -5.46
C PRO A 105 -17.07 -17.10 -5.67
N GLY A 106 -17.42 -16.77 -6.92
CA GLY A 106 -18.75 -16.28 -7.29
C GLY A 106 -19.06 -14.81 -6.95
N LEU A 107 -18.14 -14.06 -6.32
CA LEU A 107 -18.30 -12.61 -6.20
C LEU A 107 -17.91 -11.91 -7.50
N SER A 108 -18.70 -10.91 -7.89
CA SER A 108 -18.41 -10.07 -9.05
C SER A 108 -17.25 -9.11 -8.79
N LEU A 109 -16.43 -8.90 -9.82
CA LEU A 109 -15.36 -7.89 -9.79
C LEU A 109 -15.96 -6.49 -9.64
N VAL A 110 -15.36 -5.70 -8.76
CA VAL A 110 -15.74 -4.30 -8.58
C VAL A 110 -15.13 -3.46 -9.69
N ALA A 111 -15.98 -2.87 -10.54
CA ALA A 111 -15.58 -1.98 -11.64
C ALA A 111 -15.88 -0.49 -11.35
N GLY A 112 -16.28 -0.15 -10.12
CA GLY A 112 -16.65 1.22 -9.71
C GLY A 112 -15.45 2.09 -9.30
N GLY A 113 -15.69 3.40 -9.16
CA GLY A 113 -14.70 4.32 -8.60
C GLY A 113 -13.39 4.39 -9.39
N PRO A 114 -12.21 4.22 -8.76
CA PRO A 114 -10.92 4.28 -9.46
C PRO A 114 -10.66 3.05 -10.34
N TYR A 115 -11.35 1.93 -10.07
CA TYR A 115 -11.21 0.67 -10.82
C TYR A 115 -11.74 0.77 -12.26
N ARG A 116 -12.49 1.82 -12.59
CA ARG A 116 -12.94 2.07 -13.97
C ARG A 116 -11.83 2.53 -14.91
N TRP A 117 -10.73 3.05 -14.37
CA TRP A 117 -9.63 3.62 -15.17
C TRP A 117 -8.38 2.74 -15.13
N ILE A 118 -8.09 2.13 -13.99
CA ILE A 118 -6.90 1.32 -13.75
C ILE A 118 -7.33 0.04 -13.05
N ARG A 119 -6.75 -1.10 -13.40
CA ARG A 119 -7.06 -2.39 -12.77
C ARG A 119 -6.68 -2.42 -11.28
N HIS A 120 -5.53 -1.84 -10.95
CA HIS A 120 -4.95 -1.91 -9.60
C HIS A 120 -4.61 -0.53 -9.02
N PRO A 121 -5.59 0.38 -8.82
CA PRO A 121 -5.37 1.75 -8.35
C PRO A 121 -4.74 1.78 -6.95
N ASN A 122 -5.01 0.78 -6.10
CA ASN A 122 -4.40 0.67 -4.78
C ASN A 122 -2.87 0.52 -4.86
N TYR A 123 -2.34 -0.23 -5.84
CA TYR A 123 -0.89 -0.39 -6.00
C TYR A 123 -0.22 0.88 -6.54
N VAL A 124 -0.94 1.70 -7.30
CA VAL A 124 -0.47 3.04 -7.67
C VAL A 124 -0.28 3.89 -6.41
N ALA A 125 -1.24 3.87 -5.48
CA ALA A 125 -1.09 4.56 -4.19
C ALA A 125 0.12 4.05 -3.39
N VAL A 126 0.38 2.74 -3.37
CA VAL A 126 1.57 2.17 -2.70
C VAL A 126 2.87 2.69 -3.30
N VAL A 127 2.99 2.70 -4.63
CA VAL A 127 4.21 3.17 -5.31
C VAL A 127 4.41 4.67 -5.07
N LEU A 128 3.35 5.47 -5.19
CA LEU A 128 3.41 6.91 -4.95
C LEU A 128 3.81 7.22 -3.50
N GLU A 129 3.19 6.56 -2.51
CA GLU A 129 3.54 6.73 -1.09
C GLU A 129 5.01 6.35 -0.83
N GLY A 130 5.46 5.21 -1.37
CA GLY A 130 6.82 4.70 -1.18
C GLY A 130 7.92 5.62 -1.71
N ILE A 131 7.66 6.34 -2.79
CA ILE A 131 8.58 7.32 -3.35
C ILE A 131 8.44 8.66 -2.63
N ALA A 132 7.21 9.13 -2.44
CA ALA A 132 6.96 10.49 -1.98
C ALA A 132 7.25 10.66 -0.49
N LEU A 133 6.87 9.71 0.35
CA LEU A 133 7.00 9.85 1.81
C LEU A 133 8.45 10.10 2.25
N PRO A 134 9.47 9.33 1.81
CA PRO A 134 10.85 9.64 2.15
C PRO A 134 11.33 10.98 1.54
N LEU A 135 10.90 11.27 0.31
CA LEU A 135 11.33 12.49 -0.40
C LEU A 135 10.75 13.78 0.17
N VAL A 136 9.72 13.72 1.03
CA VAL A 136 9.25 14.87 1.82
C VAL A 136 10.41 15.52 2.58
N HIS A 137 11.37 14.71 3.08
CA HIS A 137 12.56 15.19 3.78
C HIS A 137 13.87 14.75 3.08
N THR A 138 13.85 14.66 1.74
CA THR A 138 15.00 14.29 0.89
C THR A 138 15.68 12.96 1.21
N ALA A 139 14.98 12.01 1.84
CA ALA A 139 15.48 10.67 2.14
C ALA A 139 15.52 9.77 0.88
N TRP A 140 16.38 10.12 -0.07
CA TRP A 140 16.44 9.49 -1.39
C TRP A 140 17.00 8.06 -1.34
N VAL A 141 17.81 7.70 -0.33
CA VAL A 141 18.29 6.32 -0.19
C VAL A 141 17.12 5.41 0.14
N THR A 142 16.30 5.78 1.12
CA THR A 142 15.09 5.06 1.52
C THR A 142 14.12 4.96 0.34
N ALA A 143 13.88 6.06 -0.40
CA ALA A 143 13.01 6.03 -1.58
C ALA A 143 13.49 5.06 -2.65
N ILE A 144 14.79 5.08 -3.00
CA ILE A 144 15.37 4.21 -4.02
C ILE A 144 15.35 2.75 -3.57
N VAL A 145 15.82 2.46 -2.35
CA VAL A 145 15.86 1.10 -1.80
C VAL A 145 14.46 0.51 -1.71
N PHE A 146 13.50 1.26 -1.16
CA PHE A 146 12.12 0.82 -1.11
C PHE A 146 11.57 0.55 -2.50
N THR A 147 11.74 1.47 -3.45
CA THR A 147 11.22 1.32 -4.82
C THR A 147 11.81 0.10 -5.52
N ALA A 148 13.13 -0.09 -5.42
CA ALA A 148 13.83 -1.22 -6.02
C ALA A 148 13.36 -2.58 -5.47
N LEU A 149 13.04 -2.65 -4.17
CA LEU A 149 12.52 -3.86 -3.54
C LEU A 149 11.01 -4.05 -3.75
N ASN A 150 10.25 -2.95 -3.78
CA ASN A 150 8.80 -2.97 -3.86
C ASN A 150 8.30 -3.33 -5.26
N LEU A 151 8.99 -2.90 -6.32
CA LEU A 151 8.62 -3.22 -7.71
C LEU A 151 8.50 -4.73 -7.98
N PRO A 152 9.52 -5.57 -7.75
CA PRO A 152 9.41 -7.02 -8.00
C PRO A 152 8.38 -7.67 -7.08
N LEU A 153 8.27 -7.21 -5.83
CA LEU A 153 7.32 -7.75 -4.85
C LEU A 153 5.87 -7.47 -5.26
N LEU A 154 5.57 -6.25 -5.71
CA LEU A 154 4.27 -5.90 -6.27
C LEU A 154 3.99 -6.66 -7.56
N ALA A 155 4.98 -6.87 -8.43
CA ALA A 155 4.79 -7.64 -9.66
C ALA A 155 4.38 -9.10 -9.35
N VAL A 156 5.02 -9.75 -8.37
CA VAL A 156 4.63 -11.10 -7.91
C VAL A 156 3.21 -11.09 -7.34
N ARG A 157 2.89 -10.08 -6.52
CA ARG A 157 1.56 -9.96 -5.92
C ARG A 157 0.46 -9.76 -6.97
N ILE A 158 0.65 -8.85 -7.92
CA ILE A 158 -0.31 -8.57 -9.00
C ILE A 158 -0.57 -9.84 -9.80
N ARG A 159 0.48 -10.55 -10.21
CA ARG A 159 0.33 -11.82 -10.95
C ARG A 159 -0.43 -12.88 -10.15
N THR A 160 -0.16 -12.96 -8.85
CA THR A 160 -0.84 -13.91 -7.95
C THR A 160 -2.32 -13.58 -7.81
N GLU A 161 -2.65 -12.29 -7.69
CA GLU A 161 -4.03 -11.81 -7.62
C GLU A 161 -4.78 -12.06 -8.94
N GLU A 162 -4.19 -11.69 -10.07
CA GLU A 162 -4.81 -11.91 -11.39
C GLU A 162 -5.05 -13.40 -11.66
N THR A 163 -4.08 -14.27 -11.35
CA THR A 163 -4.24 -15.73 -11.48
C THR A 163 -5.36 -16.27 -10.59
N ALA A 164 -5.47 -15.75 -9.35
CA ALA A 164 -6.49 -16.17 -8.41
C ALA A 164 -7.90 -15.71 -8.85
N LEU A 165 -8.01 -14.49 -9.39
CA LEU A 165 -9.26 -13.96 -9.94
C LEU A 165 -9.70 -14.74 -11.19
N ASP A 166 -8.78 -15.00 -12.14
CA ASP A 166 -9.09 -15.77 -13.35
C ASP A 166 -9.59 -17.19 -13.00
N THR A 167 -8.96 -17.84 -12.02
CA THR A 167 -9.38 -19.17 -11.56
C THR A 167 -10.76 -19.15 -10.91
N ALA A 168 -11.10 -18.09 -10.19
CA ALA A 168 -12.37 -17.96 -9.48
C ALA A 168 -13.54 -17.54 -10.39
N LEU A 169 -13.26 -16.90 -11.54
CA LEU A 169 -14.26 -16.51 -12.53
C LEU A 169 -14.54 -17.59 -13.58
N THR A 170 -13.61 -18.54 -13.76
CA THR A 170 -13.74 -19.64 -14.74
C THR A 170 -14.45 -20.87 -14.15
N LYS A 171 -14.68 -20.92 -12.84
CA LYS A 171 -15.39 -22.00 -12.13
C LYS A 171 -16.80 -21.56 -11.74
#